data_AF-A0A849WAX4-F1
#
_entry.id   AF-A0A849WAX4-F1
#
_cell.length_a   1.000
_cell.length_b   1.000
_cell.length_c   1.000
_cell.angle_alpha   90.00
_cell.angle_beta   90.00
_cell.angle_gamma   90.00
#
_symmetry.space_group_name_H-M   'P 1'
#
loop_
_entity.id
_entity.type
_entity.pdbx_description
1 polymer ?
#
loop_
_entity_poly.entity_id
_entity_poly.type
_entity_poly.pdbx_seq_one_letter_code
_entity_poly.pdbx_strand_id
1 'polypeptide(L)'
;MADLNFNVEPLGNLEHAALVKINGAIDAKTVVIFQEKLDQLQQEGYTRFILDMEGIKYVNSAGLGILVNVADALENRGGGIALVKIHPKVKVVFDMLGLNAFFKIFSNEDEALVHFQKSDKPSSKGHDITKTAPSITTSAADNRPPRITQTKPAPMNVPPPPSVPVAAAPTNVLTTKVSPPTEPGAPFSLVCAMCKVKLTIPKPGSYKCPRCATFFKLYDDCRVTFSERKKASPLQMKLSCTEDCMIGLCEFTGVLANTIGFPYEEVVAIKDALKEVCSAVIERAYENKQYLSYNVVINPSSMDIKIQISDYGKFIYDEKVFQKTMQTMEEFEHKQHPKGGNIINFGKTVKLH
;
A
#
# COMPACT_ATOMS: atom_id res chain seq x y z
N MET A 1 6.20 22.18 -23.48
CA MET A 1 4.83 21.63 -23.38
C MET A 1 4.97 20.20 -22.89
N ALA A 2 4.01 19.66 -22.14
CA ALA A 2 4.13 18.30 -21.63
C ALA A 2 3.74 17.34 -22.78
N ASP A 3 4.70 16.59 -23.30
CA ASP A 3 4.54 15.80 -24.52
C ASP A 3 3.79 14.48 -24.20
N LEU A 4 2.47 14.54 -24.07
CA LEU A 4 1.58 13.37 -24.11
C LEU A 4 0.62 13.51 -25.28
N ASN A 5 0.79 12.65 -26.29
CA ASN A 5 0.04 12.69 -27.53
C ASN A 5 -0.78 11.41 -27.71
N PHE A 6 -1.96 11.58 -28.32
CA PHE A 6 -2.90 10.49 -28.59
C PHE A 6 -3.21 10.45 -30.07
N ASN A 7 -3.15 9.26 -30.66
CA ASN A 7 -3.77 8.98 -31.94
C ASN A 7 -4.89 7.95 -31.71
N VAL A 8 -6.12 8.32 -32.08
CA VAL A 8 -7.31 7.50 -31.85
C VAL A 8 -7.84 7.07 -33.21
N GLU A 9 -7.92 5.76 -33.41
CA GLU A 9 -8.41 5.12 -34.62
C GLU A 9 -9.64 4.26 -34.27
N PRO A 10 -10.84 4.60 -34.76
CA PRO A 10 -12.02 3.75 -34.58
C PRO A 10 -11.81 2.40 -35.27
N LEU A 11 -12.14 1.31 -34.58
CA LEU A 11 -11.98 -0.03 -35.12
C LEU A 11 -13.24 -0.45 -35.89
N GLY A 12 -13.26 -0.23 -37.20
CA GLY A 12 -14.43 -0.53 -38.05
C GLY A 12 -14.91 -1.99 -38.01
N ASN A 13 -14.10 -2.91 -37.48
CA ASN A 13 -14.40 -4.33 -37.38
C ASN A 13 -15.10 -4.70 -36.05
N LEU A 14 -15.31 -3.74 -35.15
CA LEU A 14 -15.97 -3.94 -33.86
C LEU A 14 -16.70 -2.66 -33.41
N GLU A 15 -18.00 -2.79 -33.13
CA GLU A 15 -18.78 -1.66 -32.62
C GLU A 15 -18.25 -1.17 -31.27
N HIS A 16 -18.28 0.15 -31.08
CA HIS A 16 -17.86 0.83 -29.85
C HIS A 16 -16.42 0.56 -29.42
N ALA A 17 -15.51 0.22 -30.35
CA ALA A 17 -14.09 0.04 -30.07
C ALA A 17 -13.18 1.08 -30.71
N ALA A 18 -12.16 1.47 -29.96
CA ALA A 18 -11.11 2.37 -30.41
C ALA A 18 -9.72 1.80 -30.12
N LEU A 19 -8.83 1.93 -31.10
CA LEU A 19 -7.38 1.80 -30.91
C LEU A 19 -6.83 3.17 -30.51
N VAL A 20 -6.16 3.23 -29.37
CA VAL A 20 -5.59 4.46 -28.82
C VAL A 20 -4.09 4.29 -28.69
N LYS A 21 -3.34 4.94 -29.59
CA LYS A 21 -1.87 4.96 -29.54
C LYS A 21 -1.42 6.12 -28.68
N ILE A 22 -0.67 5.80 -27.62
CA ILE A 22 -0.26 6.79 -26.62
C ILE A 22 1.25 6.95 -26.68
N ASN A 23 1.71 8.19 -26.88
CA ASN A 23 3.12 8.53 -26.94
C ASN A 23 3.48 9.57 -25.87
N GLY A 24 4.49 9.28 -25.06
CA GLY A 24 4.97 10.19 -24.03
C GLY A 24 5.22 9.52 -22.68
N ALA A 25 4.98 10.27 -21.61
CA ALA A 25 5.04 9.78 -20.24
C ALA A 25 3.74 10.13 -19.52
N ILE A 26 3.24 9.21 -18.68
CA ILE A 26 2.08 9.44 -17.82
C ILE A 26 2.62 9.77 -16.42
N ASP A 27 2.78 11.06 -16.15
CA ASP A 27 3.35 11.59 -14.91
C ASP A 27 2.45 12.64 -14.26
N ALA A 28 2.91 13.30 -13.19
CA ALA A 28 2.09 14.26 -12.46
C ALA A 28 1.62 15.47 -13.30
N LYS A 29 2.27 15.76 -14.44
CA LYS A 29 1.92 16.86 -15.33
C LYS A 29 0.95 16.44 -16.42
N THR A 30 1.07 15.21 -16.92
CA THR A 30 0.29 14.71 -18.07
C THR A 30 -0.91 13.86 -17.67
N VAL A 31 -0.98 13.44 -16.40
CA VAL A 31 -2.04 12.55 -15.90
C VAL A 31 -3.46 13.12 -16.06
N VAL A 32 -3.63 14.45 -15.96
CA VAL A 32 -4.92 15.10 -16.16
C VAL A 32 -5.36 14.99 -17.62
N ILE A 33 -4.45 15.28 -18.56
CA ILE A 33 -4.70 15.15 -20.00
C ILE A 33 -5.02 13.69 -20.36
N PHE A 34 -4.34 12.74 -19.71
CA PHE A 34 -4.60 11.32 -19.87
C PHE A 34 -6.01 10.93 -19.43
N GLN A 35 -6.44 11.38 -18.25
CA GLN A 35 -7.80 11.14 -17.75
C GLN A 35 -8.85 11.74 -18.69
N GLU A 36 -8.72 13.03 -19.01
CA GLU A 36 -9.67 13.77 -19.84
C GLU A 36 -9.85 13.10 -21.21
N LYS A 37 -8.76 12.58 -21.79
CA LYS A 37 -8.85 11.91 -23.08
C LYS A 37 -9.60 10.57 -23.02
N LEU A 38 -9.38 9.77 -21.98
CA LEU A 38 -10.12 8.52 -21.80
C LEU A 38 -11.61 8.76 -21.49
N ASP A 39 -11.91 9.79 -20.68
CA ASP A 39 -13.28 10.17 -20.39
C ASP A 39 -14.01 10.68 -21.63
N GLN A 40 -13.32 11.47 -22.47
CA GLN A 40 -13.87 11.91 -23.76
C GLN A 40 -14.27 10.72 -24.63
N LEU A 41 -13.41 9.70 -24.75
CA LEU A 41 -13.71 8.51 -25.56
C LEU A 41 -14.90 7.73 -25.00
N GLN A 42 -15.04 7.64 -23.68
CA GLN A 42 -16.23 7.02 -23.07
C GLN A 42 -17.51 7.81 -23.37
N GLN A 43 -17.44 9.14 -23.36
CA GLN A 43 -18.57 10.02 -23.70
C GLN A 43 -18.95 9.93 -25.18
N GLU A 44 -17.98 9.70 -26.06
CA GLU A 44 -18.18 9.41 -27.49
C GLU A 44 -18.81 8.03 -27.73
N GLY A 45 -19.03 7.24 -26.67
CA GLY A 45 -19.75 5.96 -26.73
C GLY A 45 -18.86 4.76 -26.97
N TYR A 46 -17.53 4.90 -26.90
CA TYR A 46 -16.63 3.77 -26.95
C TYR A 46 -16.65 3.01 -25.62
N THR A 47 -16.84 1.70 -25.68
CA THR A 47 -16.84 0.81 -24.51
C THR A 47 -15.61 -0.10 -24.47
N ARG A 48 -14.84 -0.15 -25.56
CA ARG A 48 -13.70 -1.06 -25.72
C ARG A 48 -12.46 -0.32 -26.18
N PHE A 49 -11.40 -0.40 -25.39
CA PHE A 49 -10.14 0.25 -25.71
C PHE A 49 -9.04 -0.76 -25.96
N ILE A 50 -8.35 -0.63 -27.09
CA ILE A 50 -7.04 -1.23 -27.30
C ILE A 50 -6.03 -0.09 -27.10
N LEU A 51 -5.29 -0.12 -26.00
CA LEU A 51 -4.27 0.89 -25.71
C LEU A 51 -2.91 0.40 -26.17
N ASP A 52 -2.36 1.05 -27.20
CA ASP A 52 -0.98 0.84 -27.61
C ASP A 52 -0.05 1.68 -26.74
N MET A 53 0.76 0.98 -25.94
CA MET A 53 1.67 1.56 -24.96
C MET A 53 3.13 1.57 -25.42
N GLU A 54 3.42 1.34 -26.70
CA GLU A 54 4.80 1.32 -27.24
C GLU A 54 5.53 2.64 -26.96
N GLY A 55 4.81 3.76 -27.10
CA GLY A 55 5.32 5.11 -26.85
C GLY A 55 5.42 5.51 -25.38
N ILE A 56 4.94 4.67 -24.44
CA ILE A 56 4.91 4.96 -23.01
C ILE A 56 6.13 4.37 -22.31
N LYS A 57 7.05 5.26 -21.91
CA LYS A 57 8.29 4.87 -21.20
C LYS A 57 8.16 4.86 -19.68
N TYR A 58 7.16 5.56 -19.15
CA TYR A 58 6.95 5.74 -17.73
C TYR A 58 5.48 5.99 -17.41
N VAL A 59 5.00 5.35 -16.34
CA VAL A 59 3.65 5.55 -15.76
C VAL A 59 3.81 5.66 -14.25
N ASN A 60 3.27 6.72 -13.64
CA ASN A 60 3.23 6.87 -12.18
C ASN A 60 2.00 6.20 -11.56
N SER A 61 1.92 6.20 -10.22
CA SER A 61 0.81 5.57 -9.49
C SER A 61 -0.56 6.13 -9.82
N ALA A 62 -0.67 7.43 -10.12
CA ALA A 62 -1.93 8.06 -10.50
C ALA A 62 -2.40 7.57 -11.87
N GLY A 63 -1.50 7.50 -12.86
CA GLY A 63 -1.81 6.96 -14.19
C GLY A 63 -2.25 5.49 -14.16
N LEU A 64 -1.62 4.68 -13.29
CA LEU A 64 -2.06 3.29 -13.07
C LEU A 64 -3.45 3.23 -12.44
N GLY A 65 -3.73 4.07 -11.43
CA GLY A 65 -5.06 4.15 -10.81
C GLY A 65 -6.16 4.52 -11.81
N ILE A 66 -5.87 5.45 -12.73
CA ILE A 66 -6.77 5.83 -13.82
C ILE A 66 -7.06 4.63 -14.73
N LEU A 67 -6.02 3.92 -15.17
CA LEU A 67 -6.19 2.73 -16.01
C LEU A 67 -7.09 1.69 -15.34
N VAL A 68 -6.91 1.46 -14.04
CA VAL A 68 -7.74 0.49 -13.28
C VAL A 68 -9.19 0.95 -13.21
N ASN A 69 -9.43 2.23 -12.88
CA ASN A 69 -10.78 2.78 -12.80
C ASN A 69 -11.50 2.74 -14.15
N VAL A 70 -10.81 3.06 -15.25
CA VAL A 70 -11.38 3.00 -16.61
C VAL A 70 -11.64 1.54 -17.01
N ALA A 71 -10.76 0.60 -16.67
CA ALA A 71 -10.99 -0.82 -16.94
C ALA A 71 -12.27 -1.31 -16.27
N ASP A 72 -12.44 -1.02 -14.97
CA ASP A 72 -13.63 -1.39 -14.21
C ASP A 72 -14.90 -0.72 -14.75
N ALA A 73 -14.84 0.58 -15.08
CA ALA A 73 -15.96 1.30 -15.65
C ALA A 73 -16.41 0.74 -17.01
N LEU A 74 -15.46 0.31 -17.85
CA LEU A 74 -15.75 -0.28 -19.16
C LEU A 74 -16.26 -1.72 -19.07
N GLU A 75 -15.72 -2.53 -18.15
CA GLU A 75 -16.22 -3.89 -17.90
C GLU A 75 -17.68 -3.87 -17.45
N ASN A 76 -18.05 -2.93 -16.58
CA ASN A 76 -19.45 -2.72 -16.16
C ASN A 76 -20.39 -2.32 -17.31
N ARG A 77 -19.84 -1.85 -18.45
CA ARG A 77 -20.58 -1.51 -19.68
C ARG A 77 -20.50 -2.61 -20.74
N GLY A 78 -20.04 -3.82 -20.38
CA GLY A 78 -19.90 -4.94 -21.31
C GLY A 78 -18.71 -4.82 -22.27
N GLY A 79 -17.76 -3.94 -21.96
CA GLY A 79 -16.55 -3.70 -22.73
C GLY A 79 -15.28 -4.06 -21.95
N GLY A 80 -14.23 -3.26 -22.09
CA GLY A 80 -12.99 -3.44 -21.33
C GLY A 80 -11.76 -2.79 -21.97
N ILE A 81 -10.62 -2.96 -21.32
CA ILE A 81 -9.31 -2.49 -21.80
C ILE A 81 -8.41 -3.68 -22.16
N ALA A 82 -7.82 -3.61 -23.34
CA ALA A 82 -6.70 -4.42 -23.75
C ALA A 82 -5.44 -3.54 -23.86
N LEU A 83 -4.32 -4.02 -23.32
CA LEU A 83 -3.03 -3.34 -23.43
C LEU A 83 -2.14 -4.09 -24.42
N VAL A 84 -1.52 -3.37 -25.36
CA VAL A 84 -0.59 -3.94 -26.34
C VAL A 84 0.73 -3.20 -26.33
N LYS A 85 1.79 -3.91 -26.75
CA LYS A 85 3.15 -3.37 -26.90
C LYS A 85 3.69 -2.63 -25.66
N ILE A 86 3.36 -3.12 -24.46
CA ILE A 86 3.86 -2.53 -23.21
C ILE A 86 5.38 -2.67 -23.14
N HIS A 87 6.07 -1.55 -22.91
CA HIS A 87 7.51 -1.55 -22.71
C HIS A 87 7.91 -2.45 -21.51
N PRO A 88 8.96 -3.30 -21.60
CA PRO A 88 9.31 -4.27 -20.55
C PRO A 88 9.46 -3.67 -19.14
N LYS A 89 10.02 -2.47 -19.04
CA LYS A 89 10.15 -1.75 -17.75
C LYS A 89 8.80 -1.40 -17.12
N VAL A 90 7.80 -1.03 -17.93
CA VAL A 90 6.45 -0.74 -17.46
C VAL A 90 5.75 -2.05 -17.09
N LYS A 91 5.93 -3.11 -17.89
CA LYS A 91 5.38 -4.44 -17.62
C LYS A 91 5.80 -4.99 -16.25
N VAL A 92 7.08 -4.85 -15.87
CA VAL A 92 7.56 -5.26 -14.54
C VAL A 92 6.79 -4.57 -13.40
N VAL A 93 6.42 -3.30 -13.57
CA VAL A 93 5.62 -2.58 -12.57
C VAL A 93 4.20 -3.15 -12.48
N PHE A 94 3.57 -3.47 -13.62
CA PHE A 94 2.26 -4.13 -13.64
C PHE A 94 2.29 -5.50 -12.95
N ASP A 95 3.32 -6.30 -13.23
CA ASP A 95 3.53 -7.63 -12.64
C ASP A 95 3.75 -7.53 -11.12
N MET A 96 4.60 -6.61 -10.66
CA MET A 96 4.90 -6.42 -9.24
C MET A 96 3.68 -5.96 -8.42
N LEU A 97 2.81 -5.16 -9.04
CA LEU A 97 1.60 -4.65 -8.39
C LEU A 97 0.39 -5.58 -8.53
N GLY A 98 0.55 -6.72 -9.21
CA GLY A 98 -0.54 -7.68 -9.43
C GLY A 98 -1.67 -7.15 -10.32
N LEU A 99 -1.39 -6.15 -11.17
CA LEU A 99 -2.40 -5.48 -11.98
C LEU A 99 -2.87 -6.33 -13.17
N ASN A 100 -2.24 -7.48 -13.43
CA ASN A 100 -2.62 -8.42 -14.49
C ASN A 100 -4.04 -8.98 -14.34
N ALA A 101 -4.65 -8.88 -13.15
CA ALA A 101 -6.04 -9.27 -12.95
C ALA A 101 -7.05 -8.31 -13.61
N PHE A 102 -6.66 -7.03 -13.80
CA PHE A 102 -7.52 -5.97 -14.34
C PHE A 102 -7.27 -5.70 -15.82
N PHE A 103 -6.13 -6.13 -16.36
CA PHE A 103 -5.73 -5.82 -17.73
C PHE A 103 -5.45 -7.09 -18.52
N LYS A 104 -6.03 -7.16 -19.71
CA LYS A 104 -5.70 -8.17 -20.70
C LYS A 104 -4.54 -7.65 -21.55
N ILE A 105 -3.36 -8.23 -21.36
CA ILE A 105 -2.13 -7.82 -22.06
C ILE A 105 -1.90 -8.76 -23.24
N PHE A 106 -1.81 -8.20 -24.45
CA PHE A 106 -1.56 -8.95 -25.68
C PHE A 106 -0.27 -8.50 -26.35
N SER A 107 0.26 -9.33 -27.25
CA SER A 107 1.51 -9.03 -27.95
C SER A 107 1.30 -8.01 -29.07
N ASN A 108 0.14 -8.04 -29.70
CA ASN A 108 -0.22 -7.21 -30.86
C ASN A 108 -1.71 -6.80 -30.80
N GLU A 109 -2.06 -5.84 -31.64
CA GLU A 109 -3.42 -5.28 -31.77
C GLU A 109 -4.42 -6.33 -32.28
N ASP A 110 -3.99 -7.23 -33.18
CA ASP A 110 -4.86 -8.26 -33.76
C ASP A 110 -5.36 -9.27 -32.70
N GLU A 111 -4.49 -9.71 -31.79
CA GLU A 111 -4.85 -10.58 -30.67
C GLU A 111 -5.88 -9.93 -29.74
N ALA A 112 -5.68 -8.65 -29.44
CA ALA A 112 -6.61 -7.87 -28.63
C ALA A 112 -7.98 -7.71 -29.32
N LEU A 113 -7.98 -7.50 -30.63
CA LEU A 113 -9.19 -7.37 -31.43
C LEU A 113 -9.98 -8.69 -31.50
N VAL A 114 -9.30 -9.81 -31.71
CA VAL A 114 -9.90 -11.16 -31.68
C VAL A 114 -10.50 -11.46 -30.29
N HIS A 115 -9.85 -11.02 -29.21
CA HIS A 115 -10.37 -11.20 -27.87
C HIS A 115 -11.72 -10.46 -27.69
N PHE A 116 -11.83 -9.21 -28.12
CA PHE A 116 -13.10 -8.48 -28.03
C PHE A 116 -14.19 -9.07 -28.94
N GLN A 117 -13.85 -9.55 -30.14
CA GLN A 117 -14.81 -10.23 -31.04
C GLN A 117 -15.36 -11.55 -30.47
N LYS A 118 -14.55 -12.30 -29.71
CA LYS A 118 -15.01 -13.54 -29.04
C LYS A 118 -15.95 -13.25 -27.87
N SER A 119 -15.77 -12.09 -27.23
CA SER A 119 -16.59 -11.66 -26.09
C SER A 119 -18.02 -11.29 -26.50
N ASP A 120 -18.24 -10.96 -27.78
CA ASP A 120 -19.57 -10.67 -28.37
C ASP A 120 -20.39 -11.92 -28.74
N LYS A 121 -19.83 -13.14 -28.64
CA LYS A 121 -20.60 -14.38 -28.84
C LYS A 121 -21.10 -14.94 -27.49
N PRO A 122 -22.41 -15.19 -27.32
CA PRO A 122 -22.96 -15.66 -26.05
C PRO A 122 -22.46 -17.08 -25.77
N SER A 123 -21.52 -17.21 -24.85
CA SER A 123 -21.08 -18.49 -24.31
C SER A 123 -21.50 -18.57 -22.85
N SER A 124 -22.54 -19.36 -22.63
CA SER A 124 -23.11 -19.72 -21.33
C SER A 124 -22.11 -20.34 -20.36
N LYS A 125 -22.41 -20.17 -19.06
CA LYS A 125 -21.90 -20.82 -17.82
C LYS A 125 -20.76 -20.03 -17.15
N GLY A 126 -20.97 -19.40 -15.99
CA GLY A 126 -21.60 -19.92 -14.78
C GLY A 126 -20.52 -20.60 -13.94
N HIS A 127 -19.89 -19.84 -13.03
CA HIS A 127 -18.86 -20.37 -12.13
C HIS A 127 -19.48 -20.56 -10.74
N ASP A 128 -19.90 -21.79 -10.47
CA ASP A 128 -20.21 -22.28 -9.13
C ASP A 128 -19.06 -23.16 -8.63
N ILE A 129 -18.89 -23.15 -7.31
CA ILE A 129 -17.85 -23.76 -6.51
C ILE A 129 -18.12 -25.26 -6.39
N THR A 130 -17.22 -26.15 -6.83
CA THR A 130 -16.71 -27.28 -6.02
C THR A 130 -15.69 -28.17 -6.73
N LYS A 131 -14.78 -28.70 -5.90
CA LYS A 131 -13.90 -29.87 -6.06
C LYS A 131 -14.28 -30.87 -7.16
N THR A 132 -13.29 -31.44 -7.86
CA THR A 132 -12.72 -32.79 -7.59
C THR A 132 -11.66 -33.12 -8.66
N ALA A 133 -10.57 -33.79 -8.26
CA ALA A 133 -9.56 -34.35 -9.18
C ALA A 133 -10.13 -35.47 -10.07
N PRO A 134 -9.47 -35.78 -11.20
CA PRO A 134 -8.98 -37.15 -11.33
C PRO A 134 -7.59 -37.27 -11.97
N SER A 135 -6.88 -38.31 -11.55
CA SER A 135 -5.68 -38.87 -12.17
C SER A 135 -6.03 -39.64 -13.45
N ILE A 136 -5.09 -39.73 -14.41
CA ILE A 136 -4.70 -40.95 -15.18
C ILE A 136 -3.53 -40.61 -16.14
N THR A 137 -2.37 -41.20 -15.82
CA THR A 137 -1.45 -42.02 -16.65
C THR A 137 -1.10 -41.68 -18.12
N THR A 138 0.22 -41.43 -18.31
CA THR A 138 1.16 -41.91 -19.35
C THR A 138 0.87 -41.74 -20.86
N SER A 139 1.76 -41.04 -21.57
CA SER A 139 2.72 -41.65 -22.52
C SER A 139 3.68 -40.58 -23.11
N ALA A 140 4.87 -41.05 -23.48
CA ALA A 140 6.06 -40.28 -23.80
C ALA A 140 6.20 -39.97 -25.30
N ALA A 141 6.91 -38.89 -25.64
CA ALA A 141 7.94 -38.88 -26.70
C ALA A 141 8.72 -37.55 -26.69
N ASP A 142 10.02 -37.69 -26.93
CA ASP A 142 11.11 -36.72 -26.81
C ASP A 142 11.07 -35.54 -27.79
N ASN A 143 11.64 -34.41 -27.36
CA ASN A 143 12.76 -33.75 -28.06
C ASN A 143 13.24 -32.50 -27.30
N ARG A 144 14.43 -32.59 -26.67
CA ARG A 144 15.20 -31.41 -26.20
C ARG A 144 16.71 -31.61 -26.46
N PRO A 145 17.42 -30.62 -27.02
CA PRO A 145 18.85 -30.70 -27.37
C PRO A 145 19.79 -30.62 -26.14
N PRO A 146 21.10 -30.94 -26.31
CA PRO A 146 21.94 -31.52 -25.27
C PRO A 146 22.56 -30.52 -24.26
N ARG A 147 22.86 -31.09 -23.10
CA ARG A 147 23.40 -30.49 -21.87
C ARG A 147 24.91 -30.27 -21.95
N ILE A 148 25.36 -29.03 -21.76
CA ILE A 148 26.78 -28.70 -21.56
C ILE A 148 27.19 -29.13 -20.15
N THR A 149 28.19 -30.02 -20.09
CA THR A 149 28.85 -30.50 -18.89
C THR A 149 29.78 -29.43 -18.35
N GLN A 150 29.59 -28.97 -17.11
CA GLN A 150 30.62 -28.23 -16.37
C GLN A 150 30.97 -28.98 -15.09
N THR A 151 32.25 -29.30 -15.02
CA THR A 151 32.99 -29.99 -13.97
C THR A 151 33.08 -29.16 -12.69
N LYS A 152 32.93 -29.85 -11.55
CA LYS A 152 33.11 -29.37 -10.18
C LYS A 152 34.58 -29.02 -9.88
N PRO A 153 34.92 -27.83 -9.36
CA PRO A 153 36.22 -27.58 -8.75
C PRO A 153 36.25 -28.01 -7.27
N ALA A 154 37.44 -28.40 -6.82
CA ALA A 154 37.78 -28.80 -5.45
C ALA A 154 37.70 -27.63 -4.43
N PRO A 155 37.59 -27.91 -3.12
CA PRO A 155 37.34 -26.88 -2.11
C PRO A 155 38.59 -26.04 -1.83
N MET A 156 38.49 -24.72 -1.97
CA MET A 156 39.47 -23.79 -1.44
C MET A 156 39.16 -23.49 0.03
N ASN A 157 40.17 -23.67 0.88
CA ASN A 157 40.18 -23.26 2.28
C ASN A 157 40.14 -21.72 2.34
N VAL A 158 39.03 -21.15 2.82
CA VAL A 158 38.92 -19.71 3.12
C VAL A 158 38.94 -19.54 4.64
N PRO A 159 39.84 -18.70 5.21
CA PRO A 159 39.84 -18.42 6.65
C PRO A 159 38.55 -17.70 7.05
N PRO A 160 38.05 -17.89 8.30
CA PRO A 160 36.87 -17.16 8.76
C PRO A 160 37.17 -15.65 8.80
N PRO A 161 36.17 -14.81 8.45
CA PRO A 161 36.34 -13.36 8.51
C PRO A 161 36.57 -12.90 9.95
N PRO A 162 37.29 -11.79 10.16
CA PRO A 162 37.57 -11.26 11.48
C PRO A 162 36.27 -10.92 12.22
N SER A 163 36.24 -11.26 13.51
CA SER A 163 35.15 -10.99 14.44
C SER A 163 34.82 -9.50 14.47
N VAL A 164 33.74 -9.14 13.77
CA VAL A 164 33.07 -7.85 13.94
C VAL A 164 32.54 -7.80 15.38
N PRO A 165 32.71 -6.69 16.12
CA PRO A 165 32.18 -6.56 17.46
C PRO A 165 30.67 -6.84 17.42
N VAL A 166 30.24 -7.77 18.26
CA VAL A 166 28.83 -8.07 18.50
C VAL A 166 28.14 -6.73 18.78
N ALA A 167 27.26 -6.32 17.87
CA ALA A 167 26.39 -5.18 18.08
C ALA A 167 25.70 -5.34 19.44
N ALA A 168 25.75 -4.28 20.24
CA ALA A 168 25.15 -4.23 21.56
C ALA A 168 23.70 -4.74 21.52
N ALA A 169 23.31 -5.45 22.59
CA ALA A 169 21.98 -6.02 22.79
C ALA A 169 20.87 -5.00 22.45
N PRO A 170 19.71 -5.45 21.92
CA PRO A 170 18.61 -4.54 21.63
C PRO A 170 18.19 -3.79 22.90
N THR A 171 18.26 -2.47 22.85
CA THR A 171 18.16 -1.55 23.98
C THR A 171 16.75 -1.37 24.55
N ASN A 172 15.75 -2.08 24.02
CA ASN A 172 14.33 -1.93 24.39
C ASN A 172 13.73 -3.25 24.90
N VAL A 173 14.42 -3.90 25.84
CA VAL A 173 13.96 -5.15 26.46
C VAL A 173 13.63 -4.88 27.92
N LEU A 174 12.34 -4.75 28.24
CA LEU A 174 11.88 -4.73 29.63
C LEU A 174 12.03 -6.12 30.22
N THR A 175 12.81 -6.23 31.29
CA THR A 175 13.08 -7.50 31.96
C THR A 175 12.45 -7.49 33.35
N THR A 176 11.64 -8.50 33.66
CA THR A 176 11.08 -8.71 35.00
C THR A 176 11.33 -10.15 35.44
N LYS A 177 11.41 -10.39 36.77
CA LYS A 177 11.44 -11.74 37.34
C LYS A 177 10.05 -12.09 37.85
N VAL A 178 9.62 -13.32 37.62
CA VAL A 178 8.35 -13.86 38.08
C VAL A 178 8.62 -14.92 39.13
N SER A 179 7.74 -15.05 40.12
CA SER A 179 7.85 -16.13 41.10
C SER A 179 7.65 -17.49 40.42
N PRO A 180 8.46 -18.52 40.75
CA PRO A 180 8.24 -19.86 40.25
C PRO A 180 6.86 -20.40 40.70
N PRO A 181 6.24 -21.33 39.95
CA PRO A 181 4.97 -21.92 40.31
C PRO A 181 5.05 -22.65 41.65
N THR A 182 3.96 -22.62 42.42
CA THR A 182 3.88 -23.24 43.76
C THR A 182 4.05 -24.77 43.72
N GLU A 183 3.71 -25.39 42.59
CA GLU A 183 3.79 -26.84 42.39
C GLU A 183 4.50 -27.18 41.06
N PRO A 184 5.28 -28.28 41.00
CA PRO A 184 5.89 -28.75 39.76
C PRO A 184 4.84 -29.03 38.68
N GLY A 185 4.93 -28.35 37.54
CA GLY A 185 3.98 -28.48 36.43
C GLY A 185 2.80 -27.50 36.46
N ALA A 186 2.66 -26.69 37.52
CA ALA A 186 1.70 -25.60 37.53
C ALA A 186 2.13 -24.47 36.58
N PRO A 187 1.18 -23.74 35.97
CA PRO A 187 1.50 -22.66 35.05
C PRO A 187 2.06 -21.44 35.80
N PHE A 188 2.95 -20.71 35.12
CA PHE A 188 3.43 -19.40 35.58
C PHE A 188 2.33 -18.35 35.46
N SER A 189 2.21 -17.50 36.46
CA SER A 189 1.31 -16.35 36.43
C SER A 189 2.14 -15.07 36.38
N LEU A 190 1.96 -14.27 35.31
CA LEU A 190 2.69 -13.01 35.14
C LEU A 190 1.78 -11.91 34.61
N VAL A 191 2.19 -10.66 34.83
CA VAL A 191 1.47 -9.48 34.32
C VAL A 191 2.20 -8.95 33.10
N CYS A 192 1.46 -8.73 32.01
CA CYS A 192 2.04 -8.12 30.82
C CYS A 192 2.59 -6.73 31.14
N ALA A 193 3.87 -6.47 30.85
CA ALA A 193 4.49 -5.18 31.10
C ALA A 193 3.78 -4.02 30.37
N MET A 194 3.19 -4.29 29.19
CA MET A 194 2.57 -3.29 28.32
C MET A 194 1.11 -2.98 28.66
N CYS A 195 0.26 -4.01 28.81
CA CYS A 195 -1.20 -3.80 28.96
C CYS A 195 -1.76 -4.27 30.31
N LYS A 196 -0.89 -4.67 31.23
CA LYS A 196 -1.20 -5.11 32.60
C LYS A 196 -2.18 -6.28 32.72
N VAL A 197 -2.52 -6.97 31.63
CA VAL A 197 -3.34 -8.18 31.69
C VAL A 197 -2.56 -9.30 32.39
N LYS A 198 -3.26 -10.09 33.22
CA LYS A 198 -2.71 -11.31 33.80
C LYS A 198 -2.61 -12.38 32.70
N LEU A 199 -1.48 -13.06 32.66
CA LEU A 199 -1.12 -14.08 31.68
C LEU A 199 -0.76 -15.37 32.40
N THR A 200 -1.31 -16.47 31.93
CA THR A 200 -1.05 -17.82 32.43
C THR A 200 -0.22 -18.57 31.41
N ILE A 201 1.01 -18.95 31.77
CA ILE A 201 1.99 -19.51 30.86
C ILE A 201 2.34 -20.94 31.28
N PRO A 202 2.10 -21.96 30.45
CA PRO A 202 2.25 -23.35 30.87
C PRO A 202 3.70 -23.78 31.08
N LYS A 203 4.66 -23.19 30.35
CA LYS A 203 6.09 -23.53 30.43
C LYS A 203 6.97 -22.38 29.93
N PRO A 204 8.26 -22.37 30.24
CA PRO A 204 9.21 -21.44 29.61
C PRO A 204 9.17 -21.53 28.08
N GLY A 205 9.29 -20.39 27.41
CA GLY A 205 9.11 -20.28 25.97
C GLY A 205 8.79 -18.86 25.49
N SER A 206 8.58 -18.74 24.17
CA SER A 206 8.21 -17.48 23.51
C SER A 206 6.72 -17.42 23.30
N TYR A 207 6.11 -16.30 23.67
CA TYR A 207 4.67 -16.11 23.66
C TYR A 207 4.30 -14.72 23.15
N LYS A 208 3.03 -14.55 22.79
CA LYS A 208 2.43 -13.29 22.40
C LYS A 208 1.30 -12.95 23.35
N CYS A 209 1.25 -11.73 23.86
CA CYS A 209 0.15 -11.30 24.69
C CYS A 209 -1.15 -11.26 23.84
N PRO A 210 -2.23 -11.95 24.24
CA PRO A 210 -3.47 -11.96 23.48
C PRO A 210 -4.17 -10.60 23.44
N ARG A 211 -3.93 -9.74 24.44
CA ARG A 211 -4.54 -8.40 24.52
C ARG A 211 -3.81 -7.37 23.67
N CYS A 212 -2.49 -7.26 23.82
CA CYS A 212 -1.71 -6.18 23.20
C CYS A 212 -0.72 -6.64 22.13
N ALA A 213 -0.73 -7.93 21.79
CA ALA A 213 0.16 -8.52 20.79
C ALA A 213 1.67 -8.42 21.09
N THR A 214 2.06 -7.97 22.29
CA THR A 214 3.47 -7.86 22.70
C THR A 214 4.12 -9.23 22.77
N PHE A 215 5.30 -9.35 22.15
CA PHE A 215 6.12 -10.55 22.24
C PHE A 215 6.87 -10.56 23.57
N PHE A 216 6.85 -11.70 24.24
CA PHE A 216 7.64 -11.90 25.44
C PHE A 216 8.20 -13.31 25.49
N LYS A 217 9.32 -13.46 26.18
CA LYS A 217 9.98 -14.74 26.39
C LYS A 217 10.16 -14.99 27.88
N LEU A 218 9.64 -16.11 28.35
CA LEU A 218 9.87 -16.64 29.69
C LEU A 218 11.04 -17.62 29.61
N TYR A 219 12.08 -17.37 30.39
CA TYR A 219 13.26 -18.22 30.52
C TYR A 219 13.10 -19.19 31.71
N ASP A 220 13.91 -20.25 31.72
CA ASP A 220 13.91 -21.27 32.76
C ASP A 220 14.31 -20.72 34.15
N ASP A 221 15.08 -19.63 34.18
CA ASP A 221 15.46 -18.89 35.41
C ASP A 221 14.35 -17.95 35.92
N CYS A 222 13.11 -18.14 35.45
CA CYS A 222 11.94 -17.32 35.76
C CYS A 222 12.07 -15.84 35.34
N ARG A 223 13.05 -15.51 34.49
CA ARG A 223 13.17 -14.20 33.87
C ARG A 223 12.18 -14.08 32.71
N VAL A 224 11.55 -12.92 32.58
CA VAL A 224 10.68 -12.58 31.46
C VAL A 224 11.24 -11.36 30.77
N THR A 225 11.46 -11.47 29.46
CA THR A 225 11.81 -10.33 28.61
C THR A 225 10.63 -9.98 27.73
N PHE A 226 10.17 -8.75 27.81
CA PHE A 226 9.24 -8.17 26.85
C PHE A 226 10.04 -7.47 25.78
N SER A 227 9.90 -7.92 24.54
CA SER A 227 10.38 -7.19 23.38
C SER A 227 9.26 -6.28 22.91
N GLU A 228 9.55 -4.99 22.73
CA GLU A 228 8.67 -4.14 21.95
C GLU A 228 8.40 -4.80 20.60
N ARG A 229 7.17 -4.59 20.07
CA ARG A 229 6.92 -4.85 18.65
C ARG A 229 8.07 -4.20 17.88
N LYS A 230 8.62 -4.88 16.86
CA LYS A 230 9.26 -4.16 15.73
C LYS A 230 8.39 -2.93 15.48
N LYS A 231 8.94 -1.71 15.57
CA LYS A 231 8.21 -0.44 15.32
C LYS A 231 7.19 -0.73 14.23
N ALA A 232 5.90 -0.57 14.52
CA ALA A 232 4.89 -0.84 13.51
C ALA A 232 5.31 -0.07 12.26
N SER A 233 5.36 -0.74 11.11
CA SER A 233 5.81 -0.09 9.90
C SER A 233 4.95 1.16 9.67
N PRO A 234 5.58 2.31 9.34
CA PRO A 234 4.85 3.52 9.02
C PRO A 234 3.75 3.20 8.01
N LEU A 235 2.52 3.61 8.29
CA LEU A 235 1.47 3.58 7.28
C LEU A 235 1.67 4.82 6.42
N GLN A 236 1.91 4.61 5.13
CA GLN A 236 2.11 5.67 4.17
C GLN A 236 1.01 5.61 3.12
N MET A 237 0.36 6.74 2.88
CA MET A 237 -0.69 6.86 1.89
C MET A 237 -0.64 8.22 1.22
N LYS A 238 -1.14 8.27 -0.01
CA LYS A 238 -1.30 9.51 -0.78
C LYS A 238 -2.79 9.71 -1.01
N LEU A 239 -3.33 10.84 -0.56
CA LEU A 239 -4.76 11.11 -0.57
C LEU A 239 -5.06 12.31 -1.45
N SER A 240 -6.18 12.24 -2.19
CA SER A 240 -6.71 13.35 -2.96
C SER A 240 -7.28 14.43 -2.04
N CYS A 241 -7.31 15.66 -2.50
CA CYS A 241 -7.85 16.81 -1.77
C CYS A 241 -9.39 16.86 -1.80
N THR A 242 -10.05 15.74 -1.51
CA THR A 242 -11.51 15.64 -1.39
C THR A 242 -11.93 15.50 0.07
N GLU A 243 -13.14 15.97 0.37
CA GLU A 243 -13.71 15.89 1.72
C GLU A 243 -13.88 14.43 2.18
N ASP A 244 -14.29 13.53 1.28
CA ASP A 244 -14.44 12.10 1.57
C ASP A 244 -13.11 11.45 1.99
N CYS A 245 -12.00 11.79 1.31
CA CYS A 245 -10.68 11.27 1.68
C CYS A 245 -10.25 11.77 3.07
N MET A 246 -10.53 13.04 3.39
CA MET A 246 -10.26 13.61 4.70
C MET A 246 -11.09 12.93 5.80
N ILE A 247 -12.39 12.74 5.58
CA ILE A 247 -13.28 12.05 6.53
C ILE A 247 -12.79 10.61 6.75
N GLY A 248 -12.50 9.88 5.66
CA GLY A 248 -11.99 8.51 5.73
C GLY A 248 -10.68 8.42 6.51
N LEU A 249 -9.75 9.38 6.30
CA LEU A 249 -8.51 9.47 7.05
C LEU A 249 -8.75 9.70 8.55
N CYS A 250 -9.70 10.57 8.90
CA CYS A 250 -10.08 10.84 10.29
C CYS A 250 -10.64 9.60 10.98
N GLU A 251 -11.60 8.90 10.35
CA GLU A 251 -12.16 7.67 10.92
C GLU A 251 -11.11 6.56 11.06
N PHE A 252 -10.29 6.37 10.03
CA PHE A 252 -9.20 5.40 10.06
C PHE A 252 -8.23 5.67 11.21
N THR A 253 -7.80 6.92 11.37
CA THR A 253 -6.90 7.33 12.45
C THR A 253 -7.57 7.19 13.82
N GLY A 254 -8.87 7.44 13.90
CA GLY A 254 -9.66 7.23 15.12
C GLY A 254 -9.69 5.76 15.56
N VAL A 255 -9.89 4.83 14.63
CA VAL A 255 -9.82 3.38 14.89
C VAL A 255 -8.43 2.97 15.38
N LEU A 256 -7.37 3.51 14.78
CA LEU A 256 -6.00 3.27 15.22
C LEU A 256 -5.76 3.79 16.63
N ALA A 257 -6.15 5.04 16.93
CA ALA A 257 -6.01 5.64 18.25
C ALA A 257 -6.77 4.85 19.33
N ASN A 258 -8.01 4.43 19.04
CA ASN A 258 -8.78 3.58 19.95
C ASN A 258 -8.08 2.22 20.17
N THR A 259 -7.50 1.63 19.12
CA THR A 259 -6.75 0.38 19.21
C THR A 259 -5.46 0.49 20.04
N ILE A 260 -4.82 1.66 20.04
CA ILE A 260 -3.65 1.97 20.88
C ILE A 260 -4.06 2.12 22.36
N GLY A 261 -5.30 2.54 22.62
CA GLY A 261 -5.86 2.69 23.97
C GLY A 261 -6.08 4.14 24.39
N PHE A 262 -6.17 5.08 23.45
CA PHE A 262 -6.59 6.45 23.75
C PHE A 262 -8.04 6.47 24.25
N PRO A 263 -8.37 7.27 25.28
CA PRO A 263 -9.75 7.46 25.70
C PRO A 263 -10.55 8.21 24.62
N TYR A 264 -11.88 8.07 24.65
CA TYR A 264 -12.77 8.60 23.61
C TYR A 264 -12.56 10.10 23.33
N GLU A 265 -12.42 10.93 24.37
CA GLU A 265 -12.20 12.37 24.23
C GLU A 265 -10.89 12.68 23.49
N GLU A 266 -9.83 11.92 23.77
CA GLU A 266 -8.54 12.10 23.10
C GLU A 266 -8.57 11.59 21.66
N VAL A 267 -9.35 10.54 21.37
CA VAL A 267 -9.60 10.08 20.00
C VAL A 267 -10.32 11.17 19.19
N VAL A 268 -11.33 11.81 19.76
CA VAL A 268 -12.02 12.95 19.12
C VAL A 268 -11.06 14.10 18.87
N ALA A 269 -10.19 14.43 19.83
CA ALA A 269 -9.19 15.48 19.68
C ALA A 269 -8.18 15.19 18.55
N ILE A 270 -7.72 13.93 18.42
CA ILE A 270 -6.84 13.50 17.33
C ILE A 270 -7.53 13.67 15.97
N LYS A 271 -8.81 13.27 15.86
CA LYS A 271 -9.60 13.43 14.63
C LYS A 271 -9.78 14.90 14.26
N ASP A 272 -10.07 15.75 15.24
CA ASP A 272 -10.25 17.18 15.04
C ASP A 272 -8.96 17.88 14.59
N ALA A 273 -7.83 17.54 15.18
CA ALA A 273 -6.51 18.01 14.76
C ALA A 273 -6.21 17.60 13.31
N LEU A 274 -6.48 16.35 12.97
CA LEU A 274 -6.27 15.83 11.62
C LEU A 274 -7.15 16.57 10.59
N LYS A 275 -8.41 16.82 10.94
CA LYS A 275 -9.34 17.58 10.11
C LYS A 275 -8.86 19.02 9.91
N GLU A 276 -8.45 19.72 10.97
CA GLU A 276 -7.92 21.10 10.89
C GLU A 276 -6.72 21.18 9.93
N VAL A 277 -5.75 20.28 10.09
CA VAL A 277 -4.55 20.24 9.24
C VAL A 277 -4.90 19.92 7.79
N CYS A 278 -5.76 18.93 7.53
CA CYS A 278 -6.16 18.57 6.17
C CYS A 278 -6.93 19.70 5.49
N SER A 279 -7.91 20.31 6.17
CA SER A 279 -8.66 21.45 5.65
C SER A 279 -7.73 22.62 5.32
N ALA A 280 -6.77 22.92 6.19
CA ALA A 280 -5.77 23.96 5.94
C ALA A 280 -4.96 23.71 4.66
N VAL A 281 -4.49 22.47 4.45
CA VAL A 281 -3.75 22.10 3.23
C VAL A 281 -4.63 22.23 2.00
N ILE A 282 -5.86 21.70 2.05
CA ILE A 282 -6.81 21.75 0.92
C ILE A 282 -7.14 23.20 0.55
N GLU A 283 -7.47 24.05 1.53
CA GLU A 283 -7.90 25.42 1.29
C GLU A 283 -6.74 26.37 1.00
N ARG A 284 -5.68 26.36 1.82
CA ARG A 284 -4.61 27.37 1.79
C ARG A 284 -3.43 26.97 0.90
N ALA A 285 -3.04 25.70 0.91
CA ALA A 285 -1.93 25.23 0.07
C ALA A 285 -2.37 24.95 -1.37
N TYR A 286 -3.59 24.45 -1.54
CA TYR A 286 -4.11 23.97 -2.82
C TYR A 286 -5.34 24.71 -3.36
N GLU A 287 -5.87 25.72 -2.65
CA GLU A 287 -6.97 26.56 -3.13
C GLU A 287 -8.22 25.74 -3.53
N ASN A 288 -8.53 24.69 -2.78
CA ASN A 288 -9.63 23.76 -3.00
C ASN A 288 -9.57 22.95 -4.32
N LYS A 289 -8.38 22.83 -4.93
CA LYS A 289 -8.17 22.00 -6.13
C LYS A 289 -8.17 20.51 -5.76
N GLN A 290 -9.32 19.87 -5.95
CA GLN A 290 -9.58 18.48 -5.53
C GLN A 290 -8.72 17.42 -6.24
N TYR A 291 -8.20 17.71 -7.44
CA TYR A 291 -7.33 16.82 -8.20
C TYR A 291 -5.88 16.76 -7.68
N LEU A 292 -5.52 17.65 -6.74
CA LEU A 292 -4.23 17.61 -6.07
C LEU A 292 -4.26 16.61 -4.92
N SER A 293 -3.08 16.27 -4.41
CA SER A 293 -2.92 15.25 -3.38
C SER A 293 -1.80 15.60 -2.41
N TYR A 294 -1.93 15.08 -1.20
CA TYR A 294 -0.93 15.20 -0.14
C TYR A 294 -0.57 13.80 0.38
N ASN A 295 0.63 13.68 0.94
CA ASN A 295 1.10 12.43 1.54
C ASN A 295 0.82 12.45 3.03
N VAL A 296 0.36 11.33 3.55
CA VAL A 296 0.12 11.11 4.97
C VAL A 296 0.99 9.95 5.43
N VAL A 297 1.72 10.16 6.52
CA VAL A 297 2.47 9.12 7.21
C VAL A 297 1.96 9.00 8.64
N ILE A 298 1.44 7.84 9.01
CA ILE A 298 0.99 7.55 10.37
C ILE A 298 1.94 6.51 10.97
N ASN A 299 2.55 6.87 12.09
CA ASN A 299 3.44 6.04 12.88
C ASN A 299 2.76 5.70 14.22
N PRO A 300 1.98 4.61 14.30
CA PRO A 300 1.40 4.15 15.55
C PRO A 300 2.43 3.36 16.37
N SER A 301 2.53 3.65 17.65
CA SER A 301 3.27 2.84 18.63
C SER A 301 2.30 2.12 19.59
N SER A 302 2.82 1.48 20.62
CA SER A 302 2.00 0.95 21.72
C SER A 302 1.44 2.02 22.65
N MET A 303 1.98 3.24 22.61
CA MET A 303 1.63 4.32 23.54
C MET A 303 1.48 5.68 22.88
N ASP A 304 1.80 5.84 21.60
CA ASP A 304 1.68 7.11 20.90
C ASP A 304 1.17 6.91 19.48
N ILE A 305 0.70 8.00 18.89
CA ILE A 305 0.41 8.11 17.47
C ILE A 305 1.07 9.38 16.95
N LYS A 306 1.93 9.24 15.94
CA LYS A 306 2.57 10.38 15.25
C LYS A 306 2.10 10.43 13.81
N ILE A 307 1.71 11.61 13.37
CA ILE A 307 1.15 11.85 12.06
C ILE A 307 1.98 12.92 11.37
N GLN A 308 2.30 12.70 10.10
CA GLN A 308 2.91 13.68 9.22
C GLN A 308 2.05 13.86 7.99
N ILE A 309 1.75 15.12 7.68
CA ILE A 309 1.14 15.52 6.41
C ILE A 309 2.20 16.31 5.63
N SER A 310 2.41 15.94 4.37
CA SER A 310 3.29 16.68 3.48
C SER A 310 2.66 16.90 2.11
N ASP A 311 2.86 18.09 1.56
CA ASP A 311 2.31 18.52 0.29
C ASP A 311 3.32 19.30 -0.54
N TYR A 312 2.97 19.63 -1.78
CA TYR A 312 3.81 20.39 -2.71
C TYR A 312 3.18 21.71 -3.17
N GLY A 313 2.15 22.19 -2.45
CA GLY A 313 1.40 23.39 -2.76
C GLY A 313 2.07 24.66 -2.26
N LYS A 314 1.26 25.68 -1.94
CA LYS A 314 1.75 26.91 -1.31
C LYS A 314 2.08 26.65 0.16
N PHE A 315 3.18 27.24 0.61
CA PHE A 315 3.50 27.22 2.03
C PHE A 315 2.48 28.08 2.80
N ILE A 316 1.97 27.55 3.91
CA ILE A 316 1.00 28.23 4.76
C ILE A 316 1.78 29.06 5.77
N TYR A 317 1.74 30.38 5.67
CA TYR A 317 2.47 31.26 6.61
C TYR A 317 1.69 31.57 7.89
N ASP A 318 0.37 31.38 7.86
CA ASP A 318 -0.51 31.71 8.96
C ASP A 318 -0.59 30.54 9.95
N GLU A 319 0.25 30.57 10.98
CA GLU A 319 0.25 29.55 12.03
C GLU A 319 -1.05 29.51 12.85
N LYS A 320 -1.88 30.56 12.79
CA LYS A 320 -3.17 30.58 13.49
C LYS A 320 -4.15 29.55 12.94
N VAL A 321 -3.88 29.01 11.75
CA VAL A 321 -4.70 27.98 11.13
C VAL A 321 -4.60 26.64 11.88
N PHE A 322 -3.54 26.41 12.67
CA PHE A 322 -3.31 25.15 13.39
C PHE A 322 -3.51 25.24 14.90
N GLN A 323 -4.23 26.27 15.38
CA GLN A 323 -4.33 26.56 16.81
C GLN A 323 -4.93 25.40 17.61
N LYS A 324 -5.97 24.73 17.08
CA LYS A 324 -6.60 23.62 17.79
C LYS A 324 -5.64 22.44 17.86
N THR A 325 -4.91 22.16 16.80
CA THR A 325 -3.89 21.11 16.75
C THR A 325 -2.76 21.40 17.73
N MET A 326 -2.23 22.62 17.76
CA MET A 326 -1.17 23.02 18.70
C MET A 326 -1.59 22.94 20.17
N GLN A 327 -2.87 23.14 20.47
CA GLN A 327 -3.40 23.05 21.84
C GLN A 327 -3.72 21.61 22.27
N THR A 328 -4.10 20.75 21.33
CA THR A 328 -4.59 19.40 21.63
C THR A 328 -3.52 18.32 21.48
N MET A 329 -2.49 18.54 20.66
CA MET A 329 -1.40 17.60 20.42
C MET A 329 -0.17 17.98 21.27
N GLU A 330 0.61 16.98 21.67
CA GLU A 330 1.79 17.18 22.53
C GLU A 330 3.03 17.54 21.72
N GLU A 331 3.10 17.03 20.48
CA GLU A 331 4.10 17.37 19.50
C GLU A 331 3.41 18.10 18.35
N PHE A 332 3.96 19.24 17.92
CA PHE A 332 3.56 19.94 16.70
C PHE A 332 4.79 20.61 16.08
N GLU A 333 4.98 20.41 14.79
CA GLU A 333 6.03 21.06 14.02
C GLU A 333 5.56 21.31 12.59
N HIS A 334 5.69 22.55 12.13
CA HIS A 334 5.36 22.94 10.77
C HIS A 334 6.60 23.53 10.09
N LYS A 335 7.00 22.93 8.97
CA LYS A 335 8.17 23.33 8.19
C LYS A 335 7.83 23.44 6.72
N GLN A 336 8.60 24.24 6.00
CA GLN A 336 8.50 24.32 4.55
C GLN A 336 9.11 23.06 3.92
N HIS A 337 8.38 22.45 2.98
CA HIS A 337 8.88 21.31 2.24
C HIS A 337 9.96 21.77 1.23
N PRO A 338 11.12 21.09 1.08
CA PRO A 338 12.23 21.53 0.21
C PRO A 338 11.88 21.73 -1.27
N LYS A 339 10.81 21.06 -1.72
CA LYS A 339 10.29 21.15 -3.10
C LYS A 339 9.09 22.10 -3.24
N GLY A 340 8.84 22.96 -2.25
CA GLY A 340 7.58 23.71 -2.10
C GLY A 340 6.53 22.90 -1.35
N GLY A 341 5.57 23.59 -0.72
CA GLY A 341 4.53 23.02 0.15
C GLY A 341 4.91 22.95 1.62
N ASN A 342 4.19 22.12 2.38
CA ASN A 342 4.29 22.03 3.83
C ASN A 342 4.75 20.64 4.27
N ILE A 343 5.41 20.57 5.44
CA ILE A 343 5.61 19.37 6.24
C ILE A 343 5.05 19.69 7.62
N ILE A 344 3.98 19.02 7.99
CA ILE A 344 3.25 19.25 9.25
C ILE A 344 3.30 17.95 10.03
N ASN A 345 4.08 17.92 11.10
CA ASN A 345 4.20 16.81 12.03
C ASN A 345 3.40 17.12 13.28
N PHE A 346 2.63 16.16 13.76
CA PHE A 346 1.93 16.28 15.04
C PHE A 346 1.70 14.91 15.66
N GLY A 347 1.75 14.86 16.99
CA GLY A 347 1.76 13.59 17.71
C GLY A 347 1.11 13.70 19.08
N LYS A 348 0.65 12.54 19.57
CA LYS A 348 0.01 12.43 20.87
C LYS A 348 0.39 11.13 21.54
N THR A 349 0.57 11.18 22.87
CA THR A 349 0.91 10.04 23.71
C THR A 349 -0.26 9.71 24.64
N VAL A 350 -0.47 8.42 24.91
CA VAL A 350 -1.42 7.95 25.91
C VAL A 350 -0.90 8.35 27.28
N LYS A 351 -1.66 9.17 28.00
CA LYS A 351 -1.38 9.50 29.41
C LYS A 351 -1.74 8.30 30.28
N LEU A 352 -0.73 7.71 30.93
CA LEU A 352 -0.96 6.70 31.97
C LEU A 352 -1.43 7.42 33.23
N HIS A 353 -2.68 7.19 33.62
CA HIS A 353 -3.21 7.59 34.93
C HIS A 353 -2.87 6.54 35.99
#